data_AF-A0A2D0HD15-F1
#
_entry.id   AF-A0A2D0HD15-F1
#
_cell.length_a   1.000
_cell.length_b   1.000
_cell.length_c   1.000
_cell.angle_alpha   90.00
_cell.angle_beta   90.00
_cell.angle_gamma   90.00
#
_symmetry.space_group_name_H-M   'P 1'
#
loop_
_entity.id
_entity.type
_entity.pdbx_description
1 polymer ?
#
loop_
_entity_poly.entity_id
_entity_poly.type
_entity_poly.pdbx_seq_one_letter_code
_entity_poly.pdbx_strand_id
1 'polypeptide(L)'
;MSETEKLFYPSVEKLVNEIVAVNHAWKVACELFGQDSPLSISSRDLKTCLQVRLLRSYAPKQVYLIEDKKAKGERLYSLCLREPIGERLDAEHLPMRIAEKVLTDKELKQFKKI
;
A
#
# COMPACT_ATOMS: atom_id res chain seq x y z
N MET A 1 4.66 -11.85 22.92
CA MET A 1 3.83 -12.24 21.77
C MET A 1 4.29 -13.60 21.27
N SER A 2 3.38 -14.55 21.11
CA SER A 2 3.66 -15.86 20.50
C SER A 2 4.03 -15.70 19.01
N GLU A 3 4.63 -16.73 18.40
CA GLU A 3 4.89 -16.73 16.95
C GLU A 3 3.61 -16.60 16.11
N THR A 4 2.51 -17.18 16.58
CA THR A 4 1.19 -17.05 15.95
C THR A 4 0.66 -15.62 16.01
N GLU A 5 0.84 -14.91 17.13
CA GLU A 5 0.43 -13.50 17.23
C GLU A 5 1.22 -12.59 16.27
N LYS A 6 2.51 -12.89 16.04
CA LYS A 6 3.34 -12.15 15.08
C LYS A 6 2.91 -12.35 13.62
N LEU A 7 2.22 -13.44 13.29
CA LEU A 7 1.64 -13.68 11.96
C LEU A 7 0.38 -12.82 11.73
N PHE A 8 -0.46 -12.67 12.76
CA PHE A 8 -1.70 -11.89 12.66
C PHE A 8 -1.46 -10.38 12.79
N TYR A 9 -0.45 -9.98 13.55
CA TYR A 9 -0.07 -8.58 13.78
C TYR A 9 1.40 -8.32 13.35
N PRO A 10 1.70 -8.38 12.04
CA PRO A 10 3.03 -8.09 11.53
C PRO A 10 3.39 -6.64 11.81
N SER A 11 4.65 -6.36 12.13
CA SER A 11 5.15 -4.99 12.31
C SER A 11 4.91 -4.14 11.05
N VAL A 12 4.85 -2.82 11.24
CA VAL A 12 4.74 -1.86 10.14
C VAL A 12 5.84 -2.10 9.09
N GLU A 13 7.08 -2.31 9.54
CA GLU A 13 8.23 -2.62 8.66
C GLU A 13 8.02 -3.89 7.84
N LYS A 14 7.52 -4.96 8.44
CA LYS A 14 7.26 -6.20 7.71
C LYS A 14 6.22 -5.98 6.61
N LEU A 15 5.12 -5.30 6.91
CA LEU A 15 4.10 -5.00 5.89
C LEU A 15 4.62 -4.08 4.79
N VAL A 16 5.43 -3.07 5.12
CA VAL A 16 6.05 -2.18 4.11
C VAL A 16 6.96 -2.98 3.19
N ASN A 17 7.81 -3.85 3.74
CA ASN A 17 8.70 -4.68 2.95
C ASN A 17 7.92 -5.67 2.05
N GLU A 18 6.83 -6.26 2.55
CA GLU A 18 5.95 -7.10 1.75
C GLU A 18 5.27 -6.32 0.61
N ILE A 19 4.76 -5.11 0.87
CA ILE A 19 4.14 -4.25 -0.17
C ILE A 19 5.14 -3.94 -1.28
N VAL A 20 6.37 -3.57 -0.92
CA VAL A 20 7.44 -3.25 -1.87
C VAL A 20 7.80 -4.48 -2.71
N ALA A 21 7.98 -5.64 -2.08
CA ALA A 21 8.30 -6.88 -2.78
C ALA A 21 7.20 -7.27 -3.79
N VAL A 22 5.93 -7.19 -3.39
CA VAL A 22 4.80 -7.49 -4.29
C VAL A 22 4.66 -6.43 -5.39
N ASN A 23 4.95 -5.15 -5.11
CA ASN A 23 4.98 -4.10 -6.13
C ASN A 23 6.06 -4.35 -7.19
N HIS A 24 7.24 -4.83 -6.78
CA HIS A 24 8.30 -5.23 -7.72
C HIS A 24 7.86 -6.44 -8.54
N ALA A 25 7.28 -7.47 -7.92
CA ALA A 25 6.73 -8.62 -8.62
C ALA A 25 5.66 -8.24 -9.64
N TRP A 26 4.75 -7.31 -9.30
CA TRP A 26 3.75 -6.77 -10.20
C TRP A 26 4.37 -6.06 -11.42
N LYS A 27 5.40 -5.23 -11.22
CA LYS A 27 6.10 -4.54 -12.33
C LYS A 27 6.73 -5.56 -13.29
N VAL A 28 7.44 -6.56 -12.75
CA VAL A 28 8.03 -7.65 -13.55
C VAL A 28 6.96 -8.45 -14.28
N ALA A 29 5.84 -8.78 -13.63
CA ALA A 29 4.74 -9.49 -14.27
C ALA A 29 4.12 -8.68 -15.42
N CYS A 30 3.97 -7.36 -15.25
CA CYS A 30 3.50 -6.47 -16.31
C CYS A 30 4.45 -6.45 -17.51
N GLU A 31 5.76 -6.43 -17.27
CA GLU A 31 6.78 -6.43 -18.31
C GLU A 31 6.80 -7.75 -19.10
N LEU A 32 6.69 -8.89 -18.41
CA LEU A 32 6.79 -10.21 -19.03
C LEU A 32 5.49 -10.69 -19.69
N PHE A 33 4.34 -10.37 -19.10
CA PHE A 33 3.06 -10.98 -19.47
C PHE A 33 2.01 -9.94 -19.89
N GLY A 34 2.30 -8.65 -19.79
CA GLY A 34 1.35 -7.55 -20.03
C GLY A 34 0.55 -7.19 -18.79
N GLN A 35 0.00 -5.96 -18.78
CA GLN A 35 -0.72 -5.42 -17.61
C GLN A 35 -2.03 -6.18 -17.29
N ASP A 36 -2.69 -6.70 -18.33
CA ASP A 36 -3.97 -7.40 -18.20
C ASP A 36 -3.81 -8.92 -18.00
N SER A 37 -2.59 -9.41 -17.81
CA SER A 37 -2.37 -10.83 -17.52
C SER A 37 -2.94 -11.21 -16.15
N PRO A 38 -3.40 -12.47 -15.96
CA PRO A 38 -3.86 -12.94 -14.65
C PRO A 38 -2.82 -12.77 -13.54
N LEU A 39 -1.52 -12.91 -13.86
CA LEU A 39 -0.43 -12.77 -12.89
C LEU A 39 -0.21 -11.29 -12.50
N SER A 40 -0.28 -10.38 -13.47
CA SER A 40 -0.20 -8.93 -13.23
C SER A 40 -1.37 -8.46 -12.39
N ILE A 41 -2.60 -8.90 -12.72
CA ILE A 41 -3.82 -8.57 -11.99
C ILE A 41 -3.75 -9.09 -10.55
N SER A 42 -3.43 -10.37 -10.34
CA SER A 42 -3.35 -10.96 -8.99
C SER A 42 -2.26 -10.31 -8.13
N SER A 43 -1.10 -9.99 -8.70
CA SER A 43 -0.02 -9.29 -7.97
C SER A 43 -0.42 -7.87 -7.57
N ARG A 44 -1.07 -7.12 -8.48
CA ARG A 44 -1.62 -5.79 -8.20
C ARG A 44 -2.66 -5.83 -7.08
N ASP A 45 -3.56 -6.81 -7.13
CA ASP A 45 -4.64 -6.94 -6.17
C ASP A 45 -4.08 -7.34 -4.79
N LEU A 46 -3.08 -8.24 -4.74
CA LEU A 46 -2.37 -8.59 -3.50
C LEU A 46 -1.65 -7.37 -2.90
N LYS A 47 -0.93 -6.58 -3.71
CA LYS A 47 -0.34 -5.31 -3.27
C LYS A 47 -1.39 -4.42 -2.63
N THR A 48 -2.55 -4.27 -3.28
CA THR A 48 -3.65 -3.45 -2.79
C THR A 48 -4.18 -3.95 -1.45
N CYS A 49 -4.37 -5.26 -1.29
CA CYS A 49 -4.79 -5.87 -0.02
C CYS A 49 -3.79 -5.57 1.11
N LEU A 50 -2.48 -5.67 0.84
CA LEU A 50 -1.44 -5.38 1.82
C LEU A 50 -1.42 -3.88 2.20
N GLN A 51 -1.59 -2.99 1.23
CA GLN A 51 -1.71 -1.54 1.47
C GLN A 51 -2.93 -1.22 2.34
N VAL A 52 -4.08 -1.84 2.09
CA VAL A 52 -5.29 -1.69 2.93
C VAL A 52 -5.05 -2.23 4.34
N ARG A 53 -4.39 -3.39 4.49
CA ARG A 53 -4.02 -3.94 5.80
C ARG A 53 -3.12 -2.98 6.58
N LEU A 54 -2.08 -2.44 5.93
CA LEU A 54 -1.19 -1.44 6.53
C LEU A 54 -1.96 -0.23 7.06
N LEU A 55 -2.86 0.34 6.25
CA LEU A 55 -3.67 1.49 6.65
C LEU A 55 -4.59 1.16 7.82
N ARG A 56 -5.34 0.04 7.76
CA ARG A 56 -6.26 -0.35 8.84
C ARG A 56 -5.56 -0.66 10.15
N SER A 57 -4.32 -1.18 10.09
CA SER A 57 -3.56 -1.52 11.29
C SER A 57 -2.83 -0.32 11.90
N TYR A 58 -2.36 0.63 11.08
CA TYR A 58 -1.36 1.61 11.51
C TYR A 58 -1.72 3.07 11.24
N ALA A 59 -2.74 3.36 10.43
CA ALA A 59 -3.13 4.74 10.13
C ALA A 59 -4.07 5.35 11.19
N PRO A 60 -4.02 6.67 11.40
CA PRO A 60 -3.08 7.63 10.82
C PRO A 60 -1.77 7.76 11.63
N LYS A 61 -1.56 6.89 12.63
CA LYS A 61 -0.51 7.07 13.66
C LYS A 61 0.90 6.78 13.18
N GLN A 62 1.10 5.77 12.33
CA GLN A 62 2.42 5.42 11.80
C GLN A 62 2.48 5.51 10.27
N VAL A 63 1.32 5.40 9.62
CA VAL A 63 1.17 5.54 8.16
C VAL A 63 0.00 6.47 7.88
N TYR A 64 0.03 7.24 6.80
CA TYR A 64 -1.10 8.08 6.38
C TYR A 64 -1.13 8.27 4.86
N LEU A 65 -2.30 8.64 4.34
CA LEU A 65 -2.50 8.99 2.93
C LEU A 65 -2.25 10.48 2.71
N ILE A 66 -1.51 10.79 1.64
CA ILE A 66 -1.40 12.13 1.07
C ILE A 66 -1.57 12.04 -0.45
N GLU A 67 -2.26 13.01 -1.05
CA GLU A 67 -2.36 13.08 -2.50
C GLU A 67 -0.99 13.43 -3.10
N ASP A 68 -0.53 12.62 -4.05
CA ASP A 68 0.68 12.90 -4.81
C ASP A 68 0.38 13.95 -5.88
N LYS A 69 0.69 15.21 -5.54
CA LYS A 69 0.52 16.36 -6.45
C LYS A 69 1.49 16.36 -7.63
N LYS A 70 2.49 15.48 -7.65
CA LYS A 70 3.47 15.39 -8.74
C LYS A 70 3.13 14.30 -9.75
N ALA A 71 2.17 13.42 -9.45
CA ALA A 71 1.75 12.37 -10.36
C ALA A 71 1.26 12.97 -11.69
N LYS A 72 1.85 12.51 -12.80
CA LYS A 72 1.39 12.84 -14.16
C LYS A 72 0.48 11.71 -14.63
N GLY A 73 -0.80 12.02 -14.88
CA GLY A 73 -1.80 11.04 -15.33
C GLY A 73 -2.85 10.73 -14.27
N GLU A 74 -2.94 9.48 -13.84
CA GLU A 74 -3.89 9.07 -12.80
C GLU A 74 -3.55 9.71 -11.45
N ARG A 75 -4.57 10.13 -10.70
CA ARG A 75 -4.40 10.65 -9.34
C ARG A 75 -4.00 9.54 -8.39
N LEU A 76 -2.93 9.77 -7.62
CA LEU A 76 -2.36 8.79 -6.71
C LEU A 76 -2.39 9.30 -5.26
N TYR A 77 -2.58 8.39 -4.32
CA TYR A 77 -2.16 8.58 -2.94
C TYR A 77 -0.78 7.98 -2.74
N SER A 78 0.10 8.68 -2.03
CA SER A 78 1.28 8.09 -1.39
C SER A 78 0.90 7.61 0.01
N LEU A 79 1.28 6.38 0.37
CA LEU A 79 1.13 5.84 1.72
C LEU A 79 2.36 6.23 2.55
N CYS A 80 2.40 7.45 3.05
CA CYS A 80 3.55 7.99 3.76
C CYS A 80 3.74 7.36 5.13
N LEU A 81 5.00 7.12 5.49
CA LEU A 81 5.43 6.69 6.82
C LEU A 81 5.68 7.92 7.69
N ARG A 82 5.27 7.87 8.96
CA ARG A 82 5.62 8.94 9.93
C ARG A 82 7.08 8.89 10.32
N GLU A 83 7.59 7.67 10.51
CA GLU A 83 8.99 7.39 10.75
C GLU A 83 9.55 6.63 9.55
N PRO A 84 10.72 7.00 9.00
CA PRO A 84 11.33 6.26 7.91
C PRO A 84 11.61 4.80 8.29
N ILE A 85 11.49 3.89 7.32
CA ILE A 85 11.84 2.48 7.47
C ILE A 85 12.97 2.19 6.48
N GLY A 86 14.20 2.08 7.00
CA GLY A 86 15.39 2.16 6.17
C GLY A 86 15.45 3.52 5.46
N GLU A 87 15.61 3.51 4.13
CA GLU A 87 15.62 4.72 3.30
C GLU A 87 14.21 5.13 2.80
N ARG A 88 13.17 4.39 3.18
CA ARG A 88 11.82 4.61 2.65
C ARG A 88 11.04 5.61 3.48
N LEU A 89 10.37 6.53 2.78
CA LEU A 89 9.44 7.51 3.35
C LEU A 89 7.97 7.16 3.07
N ASP A 90 7.71 6.16 2.23
CA ASP A 90 6.37 5.70 1.88
C ASP A 90 6.33 4.19 1.56
N ALA A 91 5.13 3.63 1.62
CA ALA A 91 4.78 2.25 1.31
C ALA A 91 4.12 2.14 -0.07
N GLU A 92 4.74 2.76 -1.07
CA GLU A 92 4.30 2.80 -2.47
C GLU A 92 3.00 3.60 -2.69
N HIS A 93 2.74 3.87 -3.97
CA HIS A 93 1.54 4.60 -4.41
C HIS A 93 0.33 3.68 -4.56
N LEU A 94 -0.85 4.24 -4.27
CA LEU A 94 -2.18 3.64 -4.46
C LEU A 94 -3.04 4.59 -5.32
N PRO A 95 -3.54 4.15 -6.49
CA PRO A 95 -4.44 4.98 -7.28
C PRO A 95 -5.70 5.38 -6.50
N MET A 96 -6.11 6.64 -6.61
CA MET A 96 -7.28 7.16 -5.89
C MET A 96 -8.55 6.39 -6.27
N ARG A 97 -8.73 6.08 -7.56
CA ARG A 97 -9.77 5.18 -8.09
C ARG A 97 -9.85 3.86 -7.32
N ILE A 98 -8.71 3.26 -7.02
CA ILE A 98 -8.65 1.97 -6.33
C ILE A 98 -8.93 2.17 -4.84
N ALA A 99 -8.35 3.22 -4.23
CA ALA A 99 -8.62 3.57 -2.83
C ALA A 99 -10.13 3.76 -2.58
N GLU A 100 -10.81 4.50 -3.44
CA GLU A 100 -12.27 4.73 -3.40
C GLU A 100 -13.09 3.46 -3.61
N LYS A 101 -12.54 2.44 -4.26
CA LYS A 101 -13.20 1.14 -4.44
C LYS A 101 -13.06 0.22 -3.22
N VAL A 102 -11.93 0.29 -2.50
CA VAL A 102 -11.59 -0.69 -1.45
C VAL A 102 -11.65 -0.13 -0.02
N LEU A 103 -11.76 1.19 0.13
CA LEU A 103 -11.89 1.90 1.40
C LEU A 103 -13.22 2.65 1.43
N THR A 104 -13.80 2.73 2.63
CA THR A 104 -14.98 3.59 2.86
C THR A 104 -14.58 5.07 2.92
N ASP A 105 -15.54 5.98 2.67
CA ASP A 105 -15.31 7.43 2.83
C ASP A 105 -14.82 7.80 4.23
N LYS A 106 -15.29 7.08 5.25
CA LYS A 106 -14.86 7.25 6.65
C LYS A 106 -13.38 6.88 6.80
N GLU A 107 -12.97 5.74 6.25
CA GLU A 107 -11.57 5.31 6.24
C GLU A 107 -10.69 6.29 5.47
N LEU A 108 -11.10 6.73 4.28
CA LEU A 108 -10.36 7.71 3.47
C LEU A 108 -10.16 9.04 4.21
N LYS A 109 -11.15 9.49 4.98
CA LYS A 109 -11.01 10.67 5.85
C LYS A 109 -10.09 10.39 7.04
N GLN A 110 -10.26 9.25 7.70
CA GLN A 110 -9.49 8.86 8.89
C GLN A 110 -8.02 8.62 8.58
N PHE A 111 -7.69 8.08 7.41
CA PHE A 111 -6.33 7.69 7.04
C PHE A 111 -5.50 8.83 6.47
N LYS A 112 -6.09 10.00 6.19
CA LYS A 112 -5.35 11.19 5.74
C LYS A 112 -4.46 11.74 6.85
N LYS A 113 -3.43 12.50 6.46
CA LYS A 113 -2.59 13.25 7.40
C LYS A 113 -3.46 14.19 8.24
N ILE A 114 -3.43 13.99 9.56
CA ILE A 114 -3.93 14.95 10.57
C ILE A 114 -2.98 16.13 10.61
#